data_AF-A0A5C2RQ05-F1
#
_entry.id   AF-A0A5C2RQ05-F1
#
_cell.length_a   1.000
_cell.length_b   1.000
_cell.length_c   1.000
_cell.angle_alpha   90.00
_cell.angle_beta   90.00
_cell.angle_gamma   90.00
#
_symmetry.space_group_name_H-M   'P 1'
#
loop_
_entity.id
_entity.type
_entity.pdbx_description
1 polymer ?
#
loop_
_entity_poly.entity_id
_entity_poly.type
_entity_poly.pdbx_seq_one_letter_code
_entity_poly.pdbx_strand_id
1 'polypeptide(L)'
;MRNDLLSVYRVLRPRRCAISRGLQVPVRRQRQWREVTLACCSAKTGLPCSFCPSRTFTSLSATAADALPDPPQARRMKTSSLIRTMDPTNLTPGDYIKSVGWRLIDCTCLDVRPSRDGYPRVTLMHPESPGQQDASGFHGRLSGFLYYHQPPRAPPLAGELRFRLTTSDNPASFSSGVDYTTRRGVPWYIPLPTIAGNQTFAPLQHLLTDVDMAVPRQVMELAREHHHSFKCGDAKGSRFLHAFGQPFDLALYQLEHKFVFVGQKHIARTRFQRMTSFETCFQTAESAPQGERLRHFPYLGSILCCFEPSTLKEHSGKRVAVIRVLRSLESDPVRPNPAYTGPLLPHELCPQEGELLMTLRRRKLRPWARDVDARPTWTRGNSAAALAVLFDNALVYGSMA
;
A
#
# COMPACT_ATOMS: atom_id res chain seq x y z
N MET A 1 -32.13 5.79 67.49
CA MET A 1 -32.89 6.89 66.86
C MET A 1 -32.91 6.65 65.35
N ARG A 2 -34.07 6.86 64.70
CA ARG A 2 -34.35 7.12 63.26
C ARG A 2 -33.28 6.72 62.21
N ASN A 3 -33.56 5.77 61.31
CA ASN A 3 -34.19 5.97 59.98
C ASN A 3 -33.25 6.73 59.00
N ASP A 4 -33.08 6.42 57.71
CA ASP A 4 -33.71 5.48 56.75
C ASP A 4 -32.71 5.25 55.56
N LEU A 5 -32.85 4.35 54.57
CA LEU A 5 -33.90 3.40 54.13
C LEU A 5 -33.25 2.25 53.29
N LEU A 6 -34.03 1.30 52.75
CA LEU A 6 -33.63 0.27 51.77
C LEU A 6 -34.70 0.10 50.68
N SER A 7 -34.31 -0.06 49.40
CA SER A 7 -35.09 -0.70 48.30
C SER A 7 -34.18 -0.81 47.06
N VAL A 8 -33.62 -1.95 46.61
CA VAL A 8 -34.19 -3.24 46.15
C VAL A 8 -34.94 -3.14 44.80
N TYR A 9 -34.34 -3.64 43.70
CA TYR A 9 -34.84 -4.83 42.96
C TYR A 9 -34.10 -5.22 41.65
N ARG A 10 -34.00 -6.54 41.44
CA ARG A 10 -34.01 -7.34 40.18
C ARG A 10 -32.92 -7.16 39.11
N VAL A 11 -32.06 -8.19 39.05
CA VAL A 11 -31.40 -8.68 37.84
C VAL A 11 -32.41 -9.36 36.91
N LEU A 12 -32.38 -9.05 35.60
CA LEU A 12 -33.15 -9.75 34.56
C LEU A 12 -32.25 -10.72 33.77
N ARG A 13 -32.67 -11.98 33.65
CA ARG A 13 -32.20 -12.92 32.61
C ARG A 13 -33.26 -13.03 31.51
N PRO A 14 -32.86 -13.08 30.24
CA PRO A 14 -33.29 -14.16 29.35
C PRO A 14 -32.16 -14.60 28.39
N ARG A 15 -32.21 -15.71 27.64
CA ARG A 15 -32.93 -17.00 27.74
C ARG A 15 -32.10 -17.98 26.89
N ARG A 16 -32.06 -19.28 27.22
CA ARG A 16 -31.58 -20.31 26.29
C ARG A 16 -32.68 -20.59 25.26
N CYS A 17 -32.32 -20.72 23.99
CA CYS A 17 -33.07 -21.48 23.00
C CYS A 17 -32.10 -22.38 22.23
N ALA A 18 -32.36 -23.68 22.25
CA ALA A 18 -31.73 -24.65 21.38
C ALA A 18 -32.86 -25.43 20.69
N ILE A 19 -32.85 -25.47 19.36
CA ILE A 19 -33.65 -26.42 18.58
C ILE A 19 -32.76 -27.01 17.50
N SER A 20 -32.68 -28.33 17.49
CA SER A 20 -32.02 -29.14 16.47
C SER A 20 -33.01 -29.53 15.37
N ARG A 21 -32.53 -29.52 14.12
CA ARG A 21 -32.94 -30.30 12.93
C ARG A 21 -31.95 -29.90 11.84
N GLY A 22 -31.27 -30.78 11.10
CA GLY A 22 -31.58 -32.18 10.84
C GLY A 22 -32.01 -32.32 9.39
N LEU A 23 -31.08 -32.19 8.46
CA LEU A 23 -31.28 -32.43 7.03
C LEU A 23 -29.94 -32.83 6.38
N GLN A 24 -29.91 -34.02 5.81
CA GLN A 24 -28.76 -34.62 5.12
C GLN A 24 -29.01 -34.62 3.60
N VAL A 25 -27.92 -34.50 2.82
CA VAL A 25 -27.78 -35.01 1.43
C VAL A 25 -28.58 -34.21 0.36
N PRO A 26 -28.09 -34.03 -0.91
CA PRO A 26 -27.10 -34.84 -1.62
C PRO A 26 -25.85 -34.14 -2.21
N VAL A 27 -24.97 -35.03 -2.66
CA VAL A 27 -23.73 -34.84 -3.44
C VAL A 27 -23.99 -34.38 -4.89
N ARG A 28 -22.94 -33.83 -5.53
CA ARG A 28 -22.78 -33.46 -6.96
C ARG A 28 -23.52 -32.21 -7.47
N ARG A 29 -22.73 -31.19 -7.80
CA ARG A 29 -22.65 -30.63 -9.18
C ARG A 29 -21.31 -29.91 -9.41
N GLN A 30 -20.73 -30.13 -10.58
CA GLN A 30 -19.57 -29.35 -11.05
C GLN A 30 -19.92 -27.86 -11.05
N ARG A 31 -19.03 -27.01 -10.55
CA ARG A 31 -19.08 -25.57 -10.85
C ARG A 31 -18.03 -25.22 -11.89
N GLN A 32 -18.54 -25.15 -13.11
CA GLN A 32 -17.95 -24.52 -14.28
C GLN A 32 -17.35 -23.15 -13.90
N TRP A 33 -16.11 -22.91 -14.35
CA TRP A 33 -15.45 -21.62 -14.21
C TRP A 33 -16.31 -20.55 -14.91
N ARG A 34 -16.76 -19.54 -14.16
CA ARG A 34 -17.25 -18.29 -14.74
C ARG A 34 -16.16 -17.25 -14.58
N GLU A 35 -15.74 -16.68 -15.70
CA GLU A 35 -14.89 -15.49 -15.71
C GLU A 35 -15.66 -14.36 -15.00
N VAL A 36 -15.08 -13.84 -13.93
CA VAL A 36 -15.58 -12.64 -13.26
C VAL A 36 -14.74 -11.48 -13.74
N THR A 37 -15.20 -10.85 -14.83
CA THR A 37 -14.64 -9.59 -15.31
C THR A 37 -14.94 -8.50 -14.28
N LEU A 38 -13.91 -8.08 -13.54
CA LEU A 38 -14.01 -6.95 -12.63
C LEU A 38 -14.11 -5.65 -13.44
N ALA A 39 -15.34 -5.15 -13.59
CA ALA A 39 -15.58 -3.82 -14.12
C ALA A 39 -15.12 -2.74 -13.12
N CYS A 40 -14.22 -1.86 -13.55
CA CYS A 40 -13.86 -0.66 -12.78
C CYS A 40 -15.00 0.35 -12.81
N CYS A 41 -15.84 0.37 -11.76
CA CYS A 41 -16.81 1.44 -11.56
C CYS A 41 -16.12 2.72 -11.08
N SER A 42 -15.80 3.62 -12.01
CA SER A 42 -15.62 5.04 -11.69
C SER A 42 -16.98 5.74 -11.75
N ALA A 43 -17.44 6.29 -10.63
CA ALA A 43 -18.72 6.99 -10.54
C ALA A 43 -18.51 8.45 -10.12
N LYS A 44 -18.85 9.37 -11.04
CA LYS A 44 -19.10 10.83 -10.97
C LYS A 44 -18.82 11.34 -12.39
N THR A 45 -19.72 12.03 -13.09
CA THR A 45 -20.60 13.10 -12.63
C THR A 45 -22.04 12.94 -13.15
N GLY A 46 -23.01 13.50 -12.43
CA GLY A 46 -24.40 13.59 -12.91
C GLY A 46 -24.68 14.93 -13.57
N LEU A 47 -25.08 14.91 -14.83
CA LEU A 47 -25.95 15.88 -15.51
C LEU A 47 -26.61 15.13 -16.71
N PRO A 48 -27.86 15.43 -17.09
CA PRO A 48 -28.60 14.63 -18.05
C PRO A 48 -28.25 14.97 -19.50
N CYS A 49 -27.95 13.97 -20.33
CA CYS A 49 -27.77 14.15 -21.77
C CYS A 49 -29.07 13.76 -22.50
N SER A 50 -29.82 14.77 -22.93
CA SER A 50 -30.99 14.62 -23.78
C SER A 50 -30.59 14.50 -25.25
N PHE A 51 -30.56 13.29 -25.82
CA PHE A 51 -30.83 13.04 -27.24
C PHE A 51 -30.95 11.53 -27.50
N CYS A 52 -32.19 11.04 -27.60
CA CYS A 52 -32.50 9.70 -28.11
C CYS A 52 -33.45 9.83 -29.31
N PRO A 53 -33.02 9.43 -30.52
CA PRO A 53 -33.93 9.00 -31.56
C PRO A 53 -34.10 7.49 -31.48
N SER A 54 -35.27 7.04 -31.03
CA SER A 54 -35.69 5.65 -31.13
C SER A 54 -35.61 5.17 -32.58
N ARG A 55 -35.06 3.97 -32.85
CA ARG A 55 -35.34 3.25 -34.08
C ARG A 55 -35.78 1.82 -33.82
N THR A 56 -36.90 1.52 -34.46
CA THR A 56 -37.69 0.29 -34.36
C THR A 56 -36.94 -0.90 -34.95
N PHE A 57 -37.18 -2.09 -34.39
CA PHE A 57 -36.83 -3.35 -35.04
C PHE A 57 -37.70 -3.53 -36.29
N THR A 58 -37.06 -3.68 -37.46
CA THR A 58 -37.71 -4.27 -38.64
C THR A 58 -36.83 -5.41 -39.15
N SER A 59 -37.38 -6.62 -39.13
CA SER A 59 -36.79 -7.82 -39.72
C SER A 59 -36.68 -7.66 -41.24
N LEU A 60 -35.52 -8.00 -41.81
CA LEU A 60 -35.42 -8.45 -43.21
C LEU A 60 -34.27 -9.45 -43.35
N SER A 61 -34.47 -10.42 -44.25
CA SER A 61 -33.74 -11.68 -44.33
C SER A 61 -32.55 -11.66 -45.30
N ALA A 62 -31.67 -12.65 -45.10
CA ALA A 62 -30.38 -12.88 -45.73
C ALA A 62 -30.26 -12.69 -47.27
N THR A 63 -29.06 -12.34 -47.72
CA THR A 63 -28.32 -13.10 -48.75
C THR A 63 -26.84 -12.71 -48.81
N ALA A 64 -26.05 -13.58 -49.46
CA ALA A 64 -24.65 -13.42 -49.89
C ALA A 64 -23.56 -13.30 -48.80
N ALA A 65 -22.61 -14.24 -48.86
CA ALA A 65 -21.41 -14.25 -48.03
C ALA A 65 -20.29 -13.46 -48.70
N ASP A 66 -19.72 -12.50 -47.98
CA ASP A 66 -18.36 -12.01 -48.21
C ASP A 66 -17.51 -12.38 -46.98
N ALA A 67 -16.34 -12.94 -47.23
CA ALA A 67 -15.44 -13.41 -46.19
C ALA A 67 -14.74 -12.21 -45.52
N LEU A 68 -15.32 -11.73 -44.42
CA LEU A 68 -14.64 -10.82 -43.50
C LEU A 68 -13.31 -11.45 -43.04
N PRO A 69 -12.17 -10.74 -43.14
CA PRO A 69 -10.92 -11.23 -42.59
C PRO A 69 -11.06 -11.37 -41.07
N ASP A 70 -10.54 -12.47 -40.53
CA ASP A 70 -10.52 -12.71 -39.08
C ASP A 70 -9.99 -11.48 -38.33
N PRO A 71 -10.63 -11.06 -37.21
CA PRO A 71 -10.10 -9.99 -36.40
C PRO A 71 -8.68 -10.36 -35.95
N PRO A 72 -7.71 -9.43 -36.00
CA PRO A 72 -6.30 -9.75 -35.79
C PRO A 72 -6.13 -10.45 -34.44
N GLN A 73 -5.79 -11.74 -34.48
CA GLN A 73 -5.58 -12.55 -33.27
C GLN A 73 -4.57 -11.83 -32.37
N ALA A 74 -5.07 -11.31 -31.24
CA ALA A 74 -4.24 -10.61 -30.28
C ALA A 74 -3.07 -11.55 -29.90
N ARG A 75 -1.85 -11.21 -30.35
CA ARG A 75 -0.65 -12.04 -30.16
C ARG A 75 -0.51 -12.37 -28.68
N ARG A 76 -0.88 -13.61 -28.33
CA ARG A 76 -0.90 -14.10 -26.95
C ARG A 76 0.52 -14.06 -26.41
N MET A 77 0.85 -13.00 -25.66
CA MET A 77 2.20 -12.74 -25.17
C MET A 77 2.68 -13.90 -24.30
N LYS A 78 3.57 -14.74 -24.84
CA LYS A 78 4.20 -15.87 -24.16
C LYS A 78 5.37 -15.42 -23.28
N THR A 79 5.19 -14.35 -22.51
CA THR A 79 6.24 -13.71 -21.70
C THR A 79 6.22 -14.14 -20.23
N SER A 80 5.37 -15.10 -19.86
CA SER A 80 5.33 -15.65 -18.51
C SER A 80 6.51 -16.59 -18.26
N SER A 81 7.40 -16.22 -17.33
CA SER A 81 8.53 -17.06 -16.88
C SER A 81 8.07 -18.07 -15.84
N LEU A 82 8.74 -19.22 -15.75
CA LEU A 82 8.49 -20.23 -14.73
C LEU A 82 9.34 -19.91 -13.50
N ILE A 83 8.81 -20.02 -12.29
CA ILE A 83 9.59 -19.80 -11.05
C ILE A 83 9.58 -21.08 -10.23
N ARG A 84 10.78 -21.59 -9.92
CA ARG A 84 11.02 -22.81 -9.13
C ARG A 84 11.45 -22.51 -7.70
N THR A 85 12.05 -21.35 -7.48
CA THR A 85 12.58 -20.91 -6.18
C THR A 85 12.56 -19.38 -6.10
N MET A 86 12.52 -18.85 -4.88
CA MET A 86 12.79 -17.46 -4.53
C MET A 86 14.02 -17.30 -3.63
N ASP A 87 14.80 -18.36 -3.44
CA ASP A 87 16.09 -18.33 -2.76
C ASP A 87 17.21 -17.95 -3.76
N PRO A 88 17.92 -16.82 -3.56
CA PRO A 88 19.05 -16.40 -4.39
C PRO A 88 20.13 -17.46 -4.62
N THR A 89 20.32 -18.39 -3.68
CA THR A 89 21.37 -19.42 -3.75
C THR A 89 21.01 -20.60 -4.65
N ASN A 90 19.72 -20.78 -4.96
CA ASN A 90 19.18 -21.91 -5.72
C ASN A 90 18.64 -21.51 -7.11
N LEU A 91 18.79 -20.24 -7.51
CA LEU A 91 18.32 -19.71 -8.79
C LEU A 91 18.87 -20.51 -9.99
N THR A 92 18.02 -20.71 -11.01
CA THR A 92 18.41 -21.28 -12.31
C THR A 92 18.14 -20.28 -13.45
N PRO A 93 18.75 -20.44 -14.63
CA PRO A 93 18.40 -19.61 -15.79
C PRO A 93 16.93 -19.69 -16.20
N GLY A 94 16.22 -20.74 -15.79
CA GLY A 94 14.79 -20.89 -16.03
C GLY A 94 13.92 -19.95 -15.19
N ASP A 95 14.45 -19.40 -14.09
CA ASP A 95 13.75 -18.48 -13.17
C ASP A 95 13.91 -17.00 -13.58
N TYR A 96 14.63 -16.74 -14.67
CA TYR A 96 14.85 -15.39 -15.20
C TYR A 96 13.57 -14.81 -15.83
N ILE A 97 13.19 -13.62 -15.38
CA ILE A 97 12.01 -12.91 -15.83
C ILE A 97 12.41 -11.80 -16.78
N LYS A 98 11.77 -11.78 -17.95
CA LYS A 98 11.79 -10.64 -18.87
C LYS A 98 10.45 -9.92 -18.73
N SER A 99 10.46 -8.72 -18.17
CA SER A 99 9.24 -7.96 -17.92
C SER A 99 8.53 -7.52 -19.21
N VAL A 100 7.26 -7.16 -19.07
CA VAL A 100 6.41 -6.65 -20.13
C VAL A 100 6.10 -5.19 -19.84
N GLY A 101 6.38 -4.31 -20.80
CA GLY A 101 5.85 -2.95 -20.76
C GLY A 101 4.34 -2.98 -20.99
N TRP A 102 3.58 -2.21 -20.21
CA TRP A 102 2.13 -2.17 -20.32
C TRP A 102 1.62 -0.74 -20.17
N ARG A 103 0.90 -0.24 -21.18
CA ARG A 103 0.44 1.16 -21.27
C ARG A 103 -0.68 1.55 -20.30
N LEU A 104 -1.41 0.58 -19.76
CA LEU A 104 -2.61 0.80 -18.96
C LEU A 104 -2.37 0.65 -17.43
N ILE A 105 -1.11 0.64 -16.98
CA ILE A 105 -0.78 0.58 -15.54
C ILE A 105 0.16 1.73 -15.14
N ASP A 106 -0.15 2.36 -14.01
CA ASP A 106 0.66 3.45 -13.43
C ASP A 106 1.73 2.93 -12.45
N CYS A 107 1.75 1.62 -12.17
CA CYS A 107 2.70 0.98 -11.26
C CYS A 107 3.12 -0.41 -11.75
N THR A 108 4.30 -0.86 -11.29
CA THR A 108 4.81 -2.20 -11.57
C THR A 108 4.08 -3.24 -10.74
N CYS A 109 3.56 -4.29 -11.37
CA CYS A 109 2.77 -5.33 -10.74
C CYS A 109 3.16 -6.74 -11.23
N LEU A 110 2.85 -7.74 -10.42
CA LEU A 110 3.19 -9.14 -10.67
C LEU A 110 1.91 -9.95 -10.88
N ASP A 111 1.72 -10.46 -12.09
CA ASP A 111 0.70 -11.48 -12.38
C ASP A 111 1.29 -12.87 -12.12
N VAL A 112 0.53 -13.73 -11.42
CA VAL A 112 0.95 -15.08 -11.03
C VAL A 112 -0.15 -16.05 -11.40
N ARG A 113 0.21 -17.05 -12.20
CA ARG A 113 -0.70 -18.08 -12.71
C ARG A 113 -0.23 -19.45 -12.27
N PRO A 114 -1.11 -20.32 -11.78
CA PRO A 114 -0.78 -21.72 -11.58
C PRO A 114 -0.48 -22.38 -12.93
N SER A 115 0.41 -23.36 -12.96
CA SER A 115 0.69 -24.15 -14.16
C SER A 115 0.56 -25.64 -13.93
N ARG A 116 0.47 -26.41 -15.02
CA ARG A 116 0.23 -27.87 -14.99
C ARG A 116 1.43 -28.66 -14.50
N ASP A 117 2.62 -28.07 -14.57
CA ASP A 117 3.89 -28.63 -14.10
C ASP A 117 4.11 -28.41 -12.58
N GLY A 118 3.12 -27.84 -11.87
CA GLY A 118 3.18 -27.59 -10.43
C GLY A 118 3.80 -26.24 -10.05
N TYR A 119 4.53 -25.59 -10.97
CA TYR A 119 5.26 -24.36 -10.68
C TYR A 119 4.46 -23.10 -11.08
N PRO A 120 4.62 -21.98 -10.35
CA PRO A 120 4.07 -20.69 -10.76
C PRO A 120 4.67 -20.22 -12.08
N ARG A 121 3.80 -19.68 -12.95
CA ARG A 121 4.19 -18.86 -14.09
C ARG A 121 3.89 -17.40 -13.78
N VAL A 122 4.91 -16.56 -13.86
CA VAL A 122 4.82 -15.15 -13.45
C VAL A 122 5.06 -14.21 -14.62
N THR A 123 4.38 -13.07 -14.63
CA THR A 123 4.63 -11.97 -15.56
C THR A 123 4.80 -10.69 -14.76
N LEU A 124 6.01 -10.11 -14.77
CA LEU A 124 6.24 -8.78 -14.23
C LEU A 124 5.83 -7.74 -15.28
N MET A 125 4.83 -6.92 -14.97
CA MET A 125 4.34 -5.86 -15.83
C MET A 125 4.77 -4.51 -15.26
N HIS A 126 5.33 -3.63 -16.08
CA HIS A 126 5.75 -2.29 -15.68
C HIS A 126 5.12 -1.22 -16.57
N PRO A 127 4.93 0.02 -16.07
CA PRO A 127 4.43 1.13 -16.88
C PRO A 127 5.34 1.37 -18.08
N GLU A 128 4.79 1.39 -19.30
CA GLU A 128 5.51 1.98 -20.44
C GLU A 128 5.70 3.48 -20.19
N SER A 129 6.95 3.94 -20.08
CA SER A 129 7.28 5.37 -20.09
C SER A 129 7.17 5.88 -21.53
N PRO A 130 6.22 6.79 -21.88
CA PRO A 130 6.15 7.35 -23.22
C PRO A 130 7.30 8.35 -23.43
N GLY A 131 8.26 8.00 -24.28
CA GLY A 131 9.24 8.94 -24.86
C GLY A 131 10.38 9.41 -23.95
N GLN A 132 10.50 8.92 -22.72
CA GLN A 132 11.58 9.32 -21.80
C GLN A 132 12.80 8.43 -21.98
N GLN A 133 13.91 9.00 -22.47
CA GLN A 133 15.23 8.39 -22.40
C GLN A 133 15.72 8.47 -20.95
N ASP A 134 15.45 7.44 -20.15
CA ASP A 134 15.95 7.37 -18.79
C ASP A 134 17.49 7.26 -18.81
N ALA A 135 18.17 8.14 -18.06
CA ALA A 135 19.64 8.23 -18.00
C ALA A 135 20.34 6.96 -17.46
N SER A 136 19.58 5.94 -17.07
CA SER A 136 20.06 4.62 -16.65
C SER A 136 20.37 3.67 -17.81
N GLY A 137 20.01 4.02 -19.05
CA GLY A 137 20.29 3.19 -20.24
C GLY A 137 19.47 1.89 -20.37
N PHE A 138 18.62 1.57 -19.39
CA PHE A 138 17.78 0.37 -19.42
C PHE A 138 16.53 0.57 -20.30
N HIS A 139 16.71 0.42 -21.62
CA HIS A 139 15.62 0.50 -22.60
C HIS A 139 14.48 -0.50 -22.34
N GLY A 140 13.37 -0.02 -21.76
CA GLY A 140 12.01 -0.55 -21.92
C GLY A 140 11.72 -2.02 -21.52
N ARG A 141 12.68 -2.73 -20.92
CA ARG A 141 12.50 -4.14 -20.50
C ARG A 141 13.38 -4.47 -19.30
N LEU A 142 12.82 -4.25 -18.10
CA LEU A 142 13.39 -4.78 -16.86
C LEU A 142 13.55 -6.29 -16.99
N SER A 143 14.72 -6.83 -16.65
CA SER A 143 14.99 -8.26 -16.68
C SER A 143 15.82 -8.65 -15.46
N GLY A 144 15.60 -9.84 -14.91
CA GLY A 144 16.16 -10.21 -13.62
C GLY A 144 15.43 -11.34 -12.91
N PHE A 145 15.64 -11.47 -11.61
CA PHE A 145 15.11 -12.54 -10.78
C PHE A 145 14.21 -12.01 -9.67
N LEU A 146 13.13 -12.74 -9.38
CA LEU A 146 12.38 -12.58 -8.13
C LEU A 146 13.11 -13.30 -7.01
N TYR A 147 13.11 -12.72 -5.81
CA TYR A 147 13.67 -13.36 -4.64
C TYR A 147 12.98 -12.90 -3.35
N TYR A 148 12.99 -13.76 -2.34
CA TYR A 148 12.49 -13.43 -1.02
C TYR A 148 13.58 -12.73 -0.21
N HIS A 149 13.22 -11.61 0.41
CA HIS A 149 14.07 -10.85 1.30
C HIS A 149 13.42 -10.75 2.68
N GLN A 150 14.10 -11.24 3.70
CA GLN A 150 13.83 -10.86 5.08
C GLN A 150 14.78 -9.71 5.42
N PRO A 151 14.28 -8.48 5.69
CA PRO A 151 15.16 -7.38 6.07
C PRO A 151 15.93 -7.72 7.36
N PRO A 152 17.23 -7.40 7.44
CA PRO A 152 18.02 -7.64 8.64
C PRO A 152 17.45 -6.79 9.79
N ARG A 153 17.48 -7.33 11.02
CA ARG A 153 16.94 -6.66 12.21
C ARG A 153 15.48 -6.22 12.06
N ALA A 154 14.65 -7.04 11.41
CA ALA A 154 13.22 -6.80 11.24
C ALA A 154 12.37 -7.97 11.78
N PRO A 155 11.10 -7.73 12.16
CA PRO A 155 10.20 -8.80 12.55
C PRO A 155 9.92 -9.78 11.38
N PRO A 156 9.55 -11.05 11.66
CA PRO A 156 9.27 -12.04 10.62
C PRO A 156 8.15 -11.64 9.64
N LEU A 157 7.20 -10.80 10.08
CA LEU A 157 6.13 -10.29 9.22
C LEU A 157 6.59 -9.21 8.22
N ALA A 158 7.80 -8.67 8.38
CA ALA A 158 8.38 -7.65 7.49
C ALA A 158 9.07 -8.23 6.24
N GLY A 159 9.10 -9.56 6.10
CA GLY A 159 9.59 -10.20 4.89
C GLY A 159 8.82 -9.80 3.64
N GLU A 160 9.48 -9.84 2.50
CA GLU A 160 9.01 -9.24 1.27
C GLU A 160 9.59 -9.92 0.02
N LEU A 161 8.79 -9.98 -1.04
CA LEU A 161 9.24 -10.42 -2.36
C LEU A 161 9.77 -9.22 -3.14
N ARG A 162 11.04 -9.26 -3.53
CA ARG A 162 11.72 -8.22 -4.32
C ARG A 162 12.02 -8.72 -5.73
N PHE A 163 12.32 -7.77 -6.63
CA PHE A 163 12.83 -8.07 -7.97
C PHE A 163 14.22 -7.46 -8.13
N ARG A 164 15.22 -8.28 -8.47
CA ARG A 164 16.59 -7.84 -8.72
C ARG A 164 16.88 -7.83 -10.20
N LEU A 165 17.27 -6.66 -10.72
CA LEU A 165 17.75 -6.49 -12.08
C LEU A 165 19.13 -7.13 -12.24
N THR A 166 19.31 -7.90 -13.29
CA THR A 166 20.60 -8.50 -13.67
C THR A 166 20.87 -8.31 -15.16
N THR A 167 22.14 -8.45 -15.56
CA THR A 167 22.59 -8.28 -16.95
C THR A 167 22.31 -9.51 -17.82
N SER A 168 22.11 -10.68 -17.21
CA SER A 168 21.84 -11.95 -17.90
C SER A 168 20.97 -12.89 -17.06
N ASP A 169 20.59 -14.00 -17.68
CA ASP A 169 19.91 -15.15 -17.07
C ASP A 169 20.87 -16.09 -16.31
N ASN A 170 22.17 -15.78 -16.22
CA ASN A 170 23.08 -16.55 -15.38
C ASN A 170 22.86 -16.19 -13.90
N PRO A 171 22.51 -17.15 -13.01
CA PRO A 171 22.37 -16.92 -11.56
C PRO A 171 23.55 -16.22 -10.90
N ALA A 172 24.78 -16.45 -11.38
CA ALA A 172 25.98 -15.80 -10.87
C ALA A 172 25.95 -14.26 -10.98
N SER A 173 25.13 -13.70 -11.88
CA SER A 173 24.93 -12.25 -12.02
C SER A 173 24.09 -11.62 -10.89
N PHE A 174 23.41 -12.43 -10.07
CA PHE A 174 22.53 -11.95 -8.99
C PHE A 174 23.28 -11.15 -7.90
N SER A 175 24.53 -11.52 -7.59
CA SER A 175 25.37 -10.82 -6.60
C SER A 175 25.75 -9.41 -7.05
N SER A 176 26.01 -9.23 -8.35
CA SER A 176 26.26 -7.94 -9.01
C SER A 176 24.97 -7.19 -9.41
N GLY A 177 23.80 -7.80 -9.25
CA GLY A 177 22.52 -7.22 -9.62
C GLY A 177 22.06 -6.15 -8.63
N VAL A 178 21.18 -5.26 -9.10
CA VAL A 178 20.60 -4.16 -8.30
C VAL A 178 19.11 -4.37 -8.11
N ASP A 179 18.59 -4.11 -6.91
CA ASP A 179 17.15 -4.19 -6.66
C ASP A 179 16.40 -3.16 -7.51
N TYR A 180 15.33 -3.59 -8.18
CA TYR A 180 14.50 -2.71 -8.98
C TYR A 180 13.86 -1.64 -8.10
N THR A 181 14.13 -0.38 -8.38
CA THR A 181 13.54 0.75 -7.67
C THR A 181 12.30 1.28 -8.38
N THR A 182 11.31 1.65 -7.58
CA THR A 182 10.15 2.42 -8.05
C THR A 182 10.60 3.81 -8.54
N ARG A 183 9.75 4.52 -9.31
CA ARG A 183 9.96 5.94 -9.70
C ARG A 183 10.18 6.91 -8.51
N ARG A 184 10.00 6.45 -7.26
CA ARG A 184 10.27 7.20 -6.02
C ARG A 184 11.70 7.00 -5.49
N GLY A 185 12.51 6.15 -6.12
CA GLY A 185 13.86 5.80 -5.68
C GLY A 185 13.91 4.95 -4.41
N VAL A 186 12.87 4.14 -4.18
CA VAL A 186 12.85 3.08 -3.13
C VAL A 186 12.65 1.72 -3.80
N PRO A 187 13.18 0.62 -3.24
CA PRO A 187 12.98 -0.73 -3.77
C PRO A 187 11.50 -1.04 -4.02
N TRP A 188 11.22 -1.75 -5.11
CA TRP A 188 9.93 -2.37 -5.36
C TRP A 188 9.84 -3.69 -4.61
N TYR A 189 8.71 -3.92 -3.93
CA TYR A 189 8.47 -5.12 -3.16
C TYR A 189 6.99 -5.46 -3.03
N ILE A 190 6.69 -6.72 -2.73
CA ILE A 190 5.37 -7.21 -2.30
C ILE A 190 5.51 -7.75 -0.86
N PRO A 191 4.86 -7.13 0.15
CA PRO A 191 4.95 -7.58 1.55
C PRO A 191 4.42 -8.99 1.76
N LEU A 192 5.05 -9.79 2.63
CA LEU A 192 4.63 -11.16 2.96
C LEU A 192 3.14 -11.28 3.33
N PRO A 193 2.51 -10.40 4.14
CA PRO A 193 1.07 -10.46 4.39
C PRO A 193 0.19 -10.30 3.13
N THR A 194 0.68 -9.59 2.11
CA THR A 194 0.01 -9.48 0.80
C THR A 194 0.07 -10.81 0.04
N ILE A 195 1.21 -11.50 0.12
CA ILE A 195 1.42 -12.84 -0.46
C ILE A 195 0.53 -13.86 0.26
N ALA A 196 0.52 -13.83 1.59
CA ALA A 196 -0.07 -14.83 2.47
C ALA A 196 -1.61 -14.94 2.38
N GLY A 197 -2.31 -13.84 2.13
CA GLY A 197 -3.79 -13.82 2.05
C GLY A 197 -4.38 -13.42 0.71
N ASN A 198 -3.58 -13.32 -0.35
CA ASN A 198 -4.11 -13.28 -1.71
C ASN A 198 -3.97 -14.66 -2.37
N GLN A 199 -5.11 -15.27 -2.73
CA GLN A 199 -5.15 -16.61 -3.33
C GLN A 199 -4.41 -16.68 -4.69
N THR A 200 -4.29 -15.57 -5.42
CA THR A 200 -3.48 -15.50 -6.66
C THR A 200 -2.00 -15.79 -6.38
N PHE A 201 -1.52 -15.49 -5.18
CA PHE A 201 -0.15 -15.79 -4.75
C PHE A 201 0.01 -17.14 -4.04
N ALA A 202 -1.03 -17.99 -3.98
CA ALA A 202 -0.92 -19.31 -3.34
C ALA A 202 0.24 -20.19 -3.90
N PRO A 203 0.56 -20.19 -5.21
CA PRO A 203 1.76 -20.85 -5.71
C PRO A 203 3.08 -20.29 -5.14
N LEU A 204 3.16 -18.99 -4.88
CA LEU A 204 4.32 -18.38 -4.22
C LEU A 204 4.35 -18.68 -2.73
N GLN A 205 3.20 -18.77 -2.06
CA GLN A 205 3.14 -19.23 -0.66
C GLN A 205 3.77 -20.62 -0.53
N HIS A 206 3.40 -21.55 -1.42
CA HIS A 206 3.97 -22.90 -1.46
C HIS A 206 5.50 -22.89 -1.65
N LEU A 207 6.02 -22.12 -2.61
CA LEU A 207 7.47 -21.99 -2.77
C LEU A 207 8.14 -21.51 -1.48
N LEU A 208 7.62 -20.45 -0.85
CA LEU A 208 8.18 -19.89 0.41
C LEU A 208 8.09 -20.85 1.60
N THR A 209 7.06 -21.70 1.71
CA THR A 209 6.80 -22.54 2.91
C THR A 209 7.18 -24.00 2.79
N ASP A 210 7.31 -24.53 1.57
CA ASP A 210 7.48 -25.97 1.32
C ASP A 210 8.70 -26.31 0.47
N VAL A 211 9.13 -25.40 -0.42
CA VAL A 211 10.25 -25.64 -1.35
C VAL A 211 11.51 -24.95 -0.84
N ASP A 212 11.47 -23.63 -0.72
CA ASP A 212 12.60 -22.82 -0.28
C ASP A 212 12.77 -22.84 1.25
N MET A 213 11.72 -23.23 1.97
CA MET A 213 11.61 -23.17 3.45
C MET A 213 11.93 -21.79 4.07
N ALA A 214 11.96 -20.73 3.25
CA ALA A 214 12.34 -19.37 3.63
C ALA A 214 11.36 -18.70 4.60
N VAL A 215 10.11 -19.17 4.67
CA VAL A 215 9.07 -18.67 5.58
C VAL A 215 8.46 -19.84 6.36
N PRO A 216 8.61 -19.90 7.70
CA PRO A 216 7.93 -20.89 8.52
C PRO A 216 6.40 -20.80 8.39
N ARG A 217 5.71 -21.94 8.35
CA ARG A 217 4.24 -21.98 8.15
C ARG A 217 3.47 -21.08 9.12
N GLN A 218 3.88 -21.04 10.39
CA GLN A 218 3.23 -20.21 11.42
C GLN A 218 3.37 -18.71 11.12
N VAL A 219 4.48 -18.28 10.50
CA VAL A 219 4.67 -16.89 10.06
C VAL A 219 3.78 -16.60 8.85
N MET A 220 3.64 -17.55 7.92
CA MET A 220 2.72 -17.43 6.77
C MET A 220 1.25 -17.34 7.22
N GLU A 221 0.85 -18.13 8.21
CA GLU A 221 -0.50 -18.11 8.80
C GLU A 221 -0.78 -16.77 9.50
N LEU A 222 0.13 -16.31 10.36
CA LEU A 222 0.03 -15.00 11.01
C LEU A 222 0.01 -13.84 10.00
N ALA A 223 0.82 -13.92 8.94
CA ALA A 223 0.81 -12.95 7.85
C ALA A 223 -0.55 -12.95 7.10
N ARG A 224 -1.17 -14.12 6.95
CA ARG A 224 -2.50 -14.29 6.34
C ARG A 224 -3.60 -13.67 7.19
N GLU A 225 -3.57 -13.78 8.52
CA GLU A 225 -4.54 -13.10 9.40
C GLU A 225 -4.58 -11.59 9.14
N HIS A 226 -3.40 -10.99 8.91
CA HIS A 226 -3.26 -9.57 8.66
C HIS A 226 -3.37 -9.14 7.18
N HIS A 227 -3.63 -10.02 6.22
CA HIS A 227 -3.61 -9.70 4.78
C HIS A 227 -4.54 -8.54 4.36
N HIS A 228 -5.70 -8.41 5.00
CA HIS A 228 -6.65 -7.30 4.79
C HIS A 228 -6.06 -5.93 5.19
N SER A 229 -4.87 -5.94 5.81
CA SER A 229 -4.05 -4.75 6.05
C SER A 229 -3.37 -4.20 4.78
N PHE A 230 -3.37 -4.98 3.70
CA PHE A 230 -2.58 -4.77 2.49
C PHE A 230 -3.50 -4.75 1.26
N LYS A 231 -3.86 -3.54 0.79
CA LYS A 231 -4.44 -3.39 -0.55
C LYS A 231 -3.30 -3.22 -1.56
N CYS A 232 -2.95 -4.33 -2.22
CA CYS A 232 -1.98 -4.35 -3.31
C CYS A 232 -2.38 -3.36 -4.42
N GLY A 233 -1.39 -2.70 -5.04
CA GLY A 233 -1.59 -1.78 -6.18
C GLY A 233 -2.00 -0.34 -5.86
N ASP A 234 -2.69 -0.08 -4.74
CA ASP A 234 -3.28 1.24 -4.44
C ASP A 234 -2.58 2.01 -3.29
N ALA A 235 -1.66 1.33 -2.58
CA ALA A 235 -0.71 2.00 -1.70
C ALA A 235 0.37 2.67 -2.55
N LYS A 236 0.25 3.99 -2.78
CA LYS A 236 1.31 4.86 -3.31
C LYS A 236 2.58 4.73 -2.43
N GLY A 237 3.43 3.77 -2.76
CA GLY A 237 4.74 3.50 -2.16
C GLY A 237 4.76 3.09 -0.68
N SER A 238 5.82 2.35 -0.34
CA SER A 238 6.72 2.56 0.81
C SER A 238 6.22 2.58 2.27
N ARG A 239 4.94 2.86 2.57
CA ARG A 239 4.41 3.08 3.93
C ARG A 239 4.09 1.80 4.71
N PHE A 240 4.80 0.71 4.42
CA PHE A 240 4.81 -0.53 5.19
C PHE A 240 6.09 -0.55 6.03
N LEU A 241 6.00 -0.06 7.26
CA LEU A 241 7.16 0.33 8.05
C LEU A 241 7.38 -0.63 9.22
N HIS A 242 8.61 -1.12 9.36
CA HIS A 242 9.02 -2.01 10.44
C HIS A 242 10.20 -1.45 11.25
N ALA A 243 10.87 -0.39 10.79
CA ALA A 243 12.01 0.24 11.47
C ALA A 243 11.91 1.78 11.43
N PHE A 244 12.61 2.44 12.35
CA PHE A 244 12.97 3.85 12.18
C PHE A 244 14.00 4.01 11.06
N GLY A 245 14.11 5.21 10.48
CA GLY A 245 14.97 5.48 9.33
C GLY A 245 14.48 4.89 7.99
N GLN A 246 13.56 3.92 8.02
CA GLN A 246 13.00 3.31 6.81
C GLN A 246 12.32 4.37 5.91
N PRO A 247 12.72 4.51 4.62
CA PRO A 247 12.19 5.55 3.75
C PRO A 247 10.72 5.34 3.36
N PHE A 248 9.95 6.42 3.35
CA PHE A 248 8.63 6.49 2.76
C PHE A 248 8.34 7.82 2.05
N ASP A 249 7.45 7.80 1.07
CA ASP A 249 7.02 9.01 0.36
C ASP A 249 5.89 9.75 1.10
N LEU A 250 5.81 11.07 0.89
CA LEU A 250 4.76 11.93 1.40
C LEU A 250 4.37 12.96 0.32
N ALA A 251 3.18 12.83 -0.26
CA ALA A 251 2.63 13.82 -1.18
C ALA A 251 2.14 15.05 -0.41
N LEU A 252 2.64 16.25 -0.74
CA LEU A 252 2.36 17.46 0.03
C LEU A 252 0.89 17.91 -0.12
N TYR A 253 0.31 17.71 -1.30
CA TYR A 253 -1.09 17.99 -1.62
C TYR A 253 -2.03 16.82 -1.28
N GLN A 254 -1.97 16.31 -0.04
CA GLN A 254 -2.85 15.22 0.42
C GLN A 254 -3.30 15.42 1.87
N LEU A 255 -4.60 15.21 2.14
CA LEU A 255 -5.17 15.46 3.48
C LEU A 255 -4.87 14.35 4.49
N GLU A 256 -4.83 13.10 4.03
CA GLU A 256 -4.70 11.89 4.86
C GLU A 256 -3.67 10.93 4.26
N HIS A 257 -2.70 10.53 5.08
CA HIS A 257 -1.73 9.49 4.75
C HIS A 257 -1.99 8.25 5.59
N LYS A 258 -2.02 7.09 4.92
CA LYS A 258 -2.23 5.78 5.55
C LYS A 258 -0.88 5.13 5.77
N PHE A 259 -0.65 4.63 6.98
CA PHE A 259 0.55 3.91 7.36
C PHE A 259 0.17 2.53 7.92
N VAL A 260 1.03 1.55 7.64
CA VAL A 260 0.96 0.20 8.16
C VAL A 260 2.29 -0.06 8.87
N PHE A 261 2.23 -0.36 10.17
CA PHE A 261 3.39 -0.67 10.98
C PHE A 261 3.42 -2.17 11.29
N VAL A 262 4.52 -2.82 10.95
CA VAL A 262 4.67 -4.28 11.00
C VAL A 262 5.48 -4.65 12.24
N GLY A 263 4.85 -5.31 13.20
CA GLY A 263 5.50 -5.80 14.43
C GLY A 263 5.76 -7.30 14.39
N GLN A 264 6.28 -7.86 15.50
CA GLN A 264 6.58 -9.29 15.61
C GLN A 264 5.34 -10.19 15.47
N LYS A 265 4.24 -9.82 16.15
CA LYS A 265 3.03 -10.65 16.30
C LYS A 265 1.74 -9.97 15.82
N HIS A 266 1.83 -8.74 15.33
CA HIS A 266 0.67 -7.96 14.92
C HIS A 266 1.05 -6.88 13.92
N ILE A 267 0.06 -6.35 13.21
CA ILE A 267 0.22 -5.26 12.26
C ILE A 267 -0.73 -4.12 12.64
N ALA A 268 -0.16 -2.97 12.99
CA ALA A 268 -0.90 -1.78 13.36
C ALA A 268 -1.15 -0.89 12.14
N ARG A 269 -2.29 -0.18 12.10
CA ARG A 269 -2.65 0.72 11.00
C ARG A 269 -3.06 2.07 11.57
N THR A 270 -2.65 3.15 10.92
CA THR A 270 -3.13 4.49 11.28
C THR A 270 -3.30 5.40 10.06
N ARG A 271 -3.97 6.51 10.31
CA ARG A 271 -4.26 7.58 9.35
C ARG A 271 -3.79 8.88 9.98
N PHE A 272 -2.72 9.45 9.42
CA PHE A 272 -2.28 10.78 9.82
C PHE A 272 -2.90 11.80 8.88
N GLN A 273 -3.80 12.60 9.44
CA GLN A 273 -4.38 13.76 8.78
C GLN A 273 -3.52 14.99 9.04
N ARG A 274 -3.47 15.92 8.07
CA ARG A 274 -2.85 17.25 8.23
C ARG A 274 -1.38 17.17 8.66
N MET A 275 -0.61 16.37 7.92
CA MET A 275 0.85 16.30 8.08
C MET A 275 1.49 17.54 7.44
N THR A 276 1.10 17.81 6.20
CA THR A 276 1.62 18.85 5.28
C THR A 276 0.64 20.00 5.05
N SER A 277 -0.52 19.97 5.71
CA SER A 277 -1.62 20.94 5.53
C SER A 277 -2.13 21.44 6.88
N PHE A 278 -2.75 22.63 6.89
CA PHE A 278 -3.31 23.24 8.08
C PHE A 278 -4.71 23.84 7.82
N GLU A 279 -5.35 24.34 8.87
CA GLU A 279 -6.65 25.02 8.80
C GLU A 279 -6.58 26.40 9.44
N THR A 280 -7.24 27.37 8.81
CA THR A 280 -7.57 28.66 9.42
C THR A 280 -9.07 28.77 9.58
N CYS A 281 -9.53 29.35 10.69
CA CYS A 281 -10.92 29.80 10.80
C CYS A 281 -10.97 31.27 10.38
N PHE A 282 -11.96 31.64 9.57
CA PHE A 282 -12.34 33.04 9.41
C PHE A 282 -13.38 33.40 10.47
N GLN A 283 -13.25 34.59 11.04
CA GLN A 283 -14.39 35.29 11.64
C GLN A 283 -15.08 36.03 10.50
N THR A 284 -16.02 35.38 9.83
CA THR A 284 -17.04 36.09 9.08
C THR A 284 -17.86 36.94 10.05
N ALA A 285 -18.40 38.07 9.56
CA ALA A 285 -19.14 39.03 10.38
C ALA A 285 -20.29 38.38 11.18
N GLU A 286 -20.74 39.08 12.22
CA GLU A 286 -21.44 38.60 13.44
C GLU A 286 -22.66 37.67 13.26
N SER A 287 -23.18 37.51 12.04
CA SER A 287 -24.37 36.74 11.70
C SER A 287 -24.11 35.36 11.06
N ALA A 288 -22.86 34.94 10.86
CA ALA A 288 -22.52 33.64 10.27
C ALA A 288 -22.39 32.51 11.33
N PRO A 289 -23.24 31.46 11.32
CA PRO A 289 -23.13 30.35 12.27
C PRO A 289 -21.92 29.46 11.96
N GLN A 290 -21.01 29.34 12.93
CA GLN A 290 -19.75 28.58 12.85
C GLN A 290 -18.81 29.00 11.70
N GLY A 291 -17.87 29.91 12.02
CA GLY A 291 -16.86 30.42 11.10
C GLY A 291 -16.15 29.33 10.27
N GLU A 292 -16.15 29.53 8.96
CA GLU A 292 -15.71 28.53 7.98
C GLU A 292 -14.23 28.18 8.17
N ARG A 293 -13.93 26.87 8.09
CA ARG A 293 -12.58 26.32 8.30
C ARG A 293 -11.90 26.06 6.95
N LEU A 294 -11.30 27.10 6.39
CA LEU A 294 -10.53 26.97 5.15
C LEU A 294 -9.29 26.09 5.37
N ARG A 295 -9.05 25.17 4.43
CA ARG A 295 -7.91 24.25 4.43
C ARG A 295 -6.82 24.74 3.49
N HIS A 296 -5.60 24.60 3.96
CA HIS A 296 -4.41 25.15 3.34
C HIS A 296 -3.42 24.05 2.99
N PHE A 297 -3.13 23.93 1.69
CA PHE A 297 -2.08 23.09 1.14
C PHE A 297 -1.03 24.02 0.52
N PRO A 298 0.00 24.43 1.28
CA PRO A 298 0.95 25.45 0.86
C PRO A 298 1.86 25.02 -0.29
N TYR A 299 2.13 23.71 -0.41
CA TYR A 299 3.07 23.14 -1.37
C TYR A 299 2.43 22.00 -2.15
N LEU A 300 2.81 21.89 -3.43
CA LEU A 300 2.68 20.70 -4.26
C LEU A 300 4.02 19.95 -4.28
N GLY A 301 4.01 18.74 -4.84
CA GLY A 301 5.18 17.87 -4.87
C GLY A 301 5.05 16.67 -3.94
N SER A 302 6.07 15.82 -4.01
CA SER A 302 6.24 14.64 -3.16
C SER A 302 7.66 14.61 -2.61
N ILE A 303 7.79 14.35 -1.32
CA ILE A 303 9.08 14.19 -0.63
C ILE A 303 9.28 12.74 -0.21
N LEU A 304 10.54 12.32 -0.09
CA LEU A 304 10.93 11.11 0.63
C LEU A 304 11.28 11.50 2.07
N CYS A 305 10.88 10.68 3.03
CA CYS A 305 11.00 10.93 4.47
C CYS A 305 11.30 9.63 5.22
N CYS A 306 11.63 9.73 6.49
CA CYS A 306 11.57 8.60 7.42
C CYS A 306 10.99 9.04 8.77
N PHE A 307 10.59 8.08 9.60
CA PHE A 307 10.33 8.34 11.02
C PHE A 307 11.62 8.15 11.81
N GLU A 308 11.80 8.94 12.86
CA GLU A 308 12.88 8.76 13.83
C GLU A 308 12.39 9.05 15.27
N PRO A 309 13.04 8.49 16.31
CA PRO A 309 12.84 8.92 17.69
C PRO A 309 13.23 10.39 17.86
N SER A 310 12.42 11.17 18.58
CA SER A 310 12.70 12.59 18.78
C SER A 310 13.82 12.83 19.78
N THR A 311 14.84 13.58 19.36
CA THR A 311 15.96 14.05 20.20
C THR A 311 15.71 15.41 20.85
N LEU A 312 14.52 16.00 20.65
CA LEU A 312 14.17 17.32 21.19
C LEU A 312 14.04 17.27 22.71
N LYS A 313 14.62 18.26 23.42
CA LYS A 313 14.66 18.31 24.90
C LYS A 313 13.27 18.19 25.56
N GLU A 314 12.23 18.76 24.94
CA GLU A 314 10.82 18.69 25.41
C GLU A 314 10.18 17.29 25.32
N HIS A 315 10.80 16.38 24.57
CA HIS A 315 10.42 14.98 24.41
C HIS A 315 11.27 14.01 25.23
N SER A 316 12.20 14.51 26.05
CA SER A 316 13.03 13.66 26.94
C SER A 316 12.15 12.75 27.80
N GLY A 317 12.55 11.47 27.90
CA GLY A 317 11.81 10.43 28.63
C GLY A 317 10.50 9.96 28.00
N LYS A 318 10.18 10.35 26.75
CA LYS A 318 8.93 9.97 26.05
C LYS A 318 9.21 9.26 24.73
N ARG A 319 8.31 8.36 24.33
CA ARG A 319 8.32 7.73 23.00
C ARG A 319 7.62 8.65 21.99
N VAL A 320 8.35 9.67 21.52
CA VAL A 320 7.86 10.62 20.51
C VAL A 320 8.54 10.35 19.18
N ALA A 321 7.75 10.08 18.14
CA ALA A 321 8.27 10.01 16.77
C ALA A 321 8.17 11.38 16.10
N VAL A 322 9.22 11.76 15.36
CA VAL A 322 9.22 12.88 14.41
C VAL A 322 9.45 12.35 12.99
N ILE A 323 9.35 13.23 11.99
CA ILE A 323 9.61 12.89 10.59
C ILE A 323 10.81 13.70 10.12
N ARG A 324 11.82 13.04 9.58
CA ARG A 324 12.91 13.69 8.84
C ARG A 324 12.63 13.62 7.34
N VAL A 325 12.89 14.72 6.65
CA VAL A 325 12.82 14.83 5.20
C VAL A 325 14.15 14.32 4.64
N LEU A 326 14.11 13.29 3.81
CA LEU A 326 15.31 12.68 3.23
C LEU A 326 15.73 13.35 1.92
N ARG A 327 14.76 13.77 1.09
CA ARG A 327 14.95 14.56 -0.14
C ARG A 327 13.61 14.86 -0.83
N SER A 328 13.62 15.74 -1.82
CA SER A 328 12.52 15.84 -2.80
C SER A 328 12.53 14.66 -3.79
N LEU A 329 11.36 14.30 -4.34
CA LEU A 329 11.29 13.36 -5.47
C LEU A 329 11.44 14.09 -6.80
N GLU A 330 12.44 13.72 -7.59
CA GLU A 330 12.72 14.28 -8.93
C GLU A 330 11.50 14.22 -9.86
N SER A 331 10.70 13.16 -9.77
CA SER A 331 9.49 12.97 -10.59
C SER A 331 8.31 13.88 -10.22
N ASP A 332 8.34 14.53 -9.05
CA ASP A 332 7.28 15.44 -8.56
C ASP A 332 7.90 16.41 -7.53
N PRO A 333 8.71 17.38 -7.97
CA PRO A 333 9.50 18.22 -7.08
C PRO A 333 8.64 19.17 -6.24
N VAL A 334 9.13 19.51 -5.05
CA VAL A 334 8.47 20.45 -4.13
C VAL A 334 8.39 21.84 -4.76
N ARG A 335 7.20 22.44 -4.71
CA ARG A 335 6.93 23.77 -5.29
C ARG A 335 5.77 24.45 -4.55
N PRO A 336 5.74 25.79 -4.49
CA PRO A 336 4.57 26.51 -3.98
C PRO A 336 3.29 26.09 -4.73
N ASN A 337 2.18 25.99 -4.02
CA ASN A 337 0.88 25.74 -4.64
C ASN A 337 0.31 27.06 -5.21
N PRO A 338 0.10 27.20 -6.53
CA PRO A 338 -0.45 28.43 -7.12
C PRO A 338 -1.91 28.69 -6.70
N ALA A 339 -2.64 27.67 -6.23
CA ALA A 339 -3.98 27.82 -5.68
C ALA A 339 -4.00 28.13 -4.17
N TYR A 340 -2.86 28.45 -3.56
CA TYR A 340 -2.76 28.81 -2.15
C TYR A 340 -3.20 30.26 -1.90
N THR A 341 -4.31 30.43 -1.18
CA THR A 341 -4.91 31.73 -0.80
C THR A 341 -4.82 32.01 0.70
N GLY A 342 -3.93 31.31 1.42
CA GLY A 342 -3.79 31.43 2.87
C GLY A 342 -2.87 32.56 3.33
N PRO A 343 -2.61 32.66 4.65
CA PRO A 343 -1.70 33.66 5.21
C PRO A 343 -0.27 33.53 4.69
N LEU A 344 0.55 34.58 4.86
CA LEU A 344 1.99 34.49 4.63
C LEU A 344 2.61 33.33 5.42
N LEU A 345 3.52 32.60 4.76
CA LEU A 345 4.13 31.39 5.28
C LEU A 345 5.58 31.66 5.71
N PRO A 346 6.02 31.15 6.87
CA PRO A 346 7.44 31.04 7.18
C PRO A 346 8.14 30.18 6.12
N HIS A 347 9.37 30.54 5.72
CA HIS A 347 10.13 29.79 4.73
C HIS A 347 10.40 28.35 5.21
N GLU A 348 10.60 28.20 6.51
CA GLU A 348 10.84 26.96 7.25
C GLU A 348 9.64 26.01 7.26
N LEU A 349 8.47 26.40 6.72
CA LEU A 349 7.37 25.47 6.45
C LEU A 349 7.61 24.66 5.16
N CYS A 350 8.48 25.14 4.26
CA CYS A 350 8.88 24.42 3.06
C CYS A 350 9.78 23.23 3.44
N PRO A 351 9.44 21.98 3.10
CA PRO A 351 10.25 20.82 3.46
C PRO A 351 11.68 20.91 2.91
N GLN A 352 12.68 21.00 3.80
CA GLN A 352 14.10 21.03 3.45
C GLN A 352 14.74 19.64 3.62
N GLU A 353 15.70 19.31 2.75
CA GLU A 353 16.45 18.06 2.83
C GLU A 353 17.30 17.99 4.11
N GLY A 354 17.28 16.84 4.79
CA GLY A 354 17.96 16.62 6.06
C GLY A 354 17.24 17.17 7.29
N GLU A 355 16.25 18.06 7.15
CA GLU A 355 15.55 18.68 8.28
C GLU A 355 14.32 17.89 8.77
N LEU A 356 13.77 18.29 9.92
CA LEU A 356 12.50 17.77 10.41
C LEU A 356 11.33 18.39 9.64
N LEU A 357 10.33 17.58 9.28
CA LEU A 357 9.12 18.05 8.61
C LEU A 357 8.37 19.04 9.52
N MET A 358 8.33 20.31 9.14
CA MET A 358 7.64 21.35 9.89
C MET A 358 6.13 21.37 9.61
N THR A 359 5.35 21.81 10.60
CA THR A 359 3.88 21.89 10.52
C THR A 359 3.35 23.12 11.26
N LEU A 360 2.36 23.79 10.67
CA LEU A 360 1.71 24.96 11.26
C LEU A 360 0.50 24.53 12.10
N ARG A 361 0.65 24.50 13.43
CA ARG A 361 -0.39 23.98 14.35
C ARG A 361 -0.78 25.03 15.38
N ARG A 362 -2.02 25.54 15.28
CA ARG A 362 -2.53 26.75 16.00
C ARG A 362 -1.67 28.00 15.70
N ARG A 363 -1.40 28.26 14.42
CA ARG A 363 -0.53 29.36 13.92
C ARG A 363 0.93 29.37 14.45
N LYS A 364 1.35 28.35 15.23
CA LYS A 364 2.75 28.16 15.63
C LYS A 364 3.39 27.10 14.75
N LEU A 365 4.51 27.47 14.12
CA LEU A 365 5.40 26.54 13.43
C LEU A 365 6.07 25.64 14.47
N ARG A 366 6.19 24.35 14.16
CA ARG A 366 6.90 23.36 14.98
C ARG A 366 7.22 22.12 14.14
N PRO A 367 8.19 21.27 14.55
CA PRO A 367 8.34 19.94 13.98
C PRO A 367 7.05 19.11 14.10
N TRP A 368 6.77 18.30 13.10
CA TRP A 368 5.76 17.26 13.21
C TRP A 368 6.24 16.24 14.25
N ALA A 369 5.49 16.12 15.34
CA ALA A 369 5.79 15.22 16.44
C ALA A 369 4.52 14.45 16.87
N ARG A 370 4.70 13.19 17.26
CA ARG A 370 3.64 12.32 17.78
C ARG A 370 4.15 11.46 18.93
N ASP A 371 3.64 11.76 20.12
CA ASP A 371 3.79 10.96 21.33
C ASP A 371 2.87 9.73 21.24
N VAL A 372 3.46 8.54 21.24
CA VAL A 372 2.73 7.27 21.06
C VAL A 372 2.01 6.84 22.34
N ASP A 373 2.47 7.33 23.50
CA ASP A 373 1.94 7.02 24.83
C ASP A 373 0.97 8.11 25.34
N ALA A 374 0.75 9.17 24.55
CA ALA A 374 -0.20 10.24 24.85
C ALA A 374 -1.59 9.69 25.17
N ARG A 375 -2.13 10.09 26.34
CA ARG A 375 -3.47 9.70 26.79
C ARG A 375 -4.52 10.09 25.73
N PRO A 376 -5.44 9.17 25.36
CA PRO A 376 -6.49 9.48 24.42
C PRO A 376 -7.37 10.60 24.97
N THR A 377 -7.85 11.45 24.08
CA THR A 377 -8.83 12.48 24.44
C THR A 377 -10.23 11.89 24.41
N TRP A 378 -11.14 12.38 25.26
CA TRP A 378 -12.51 11.88 25.41
C TRP A 378 -13.29 11.74 24.09
N THR A 379 -12.92 12.48 23.04
CA THR A 379 -13.57 12.45 21.72
C THR A 379 -12.76 11.78 20.62
N ARG A 380 -11.48 11.45 20.85
CA ARG A 380 -10.58 10.78 19.86
C ARG A 380 -9.49 9.95 20.55
N GLY A 381 -9.41 8.67 20.18
CA GLY A 381 -8.30 7.78 20.50
C GLY A 381 -6.96 8.27 19.96
N ASN A 382 -5.84 7.81 20.54
CA ASN A 382 -4.51 8.24 20.12
C ASN A 382 -4.14 7.62 18.76
N SER A 383 -4.21 8.40 17.67
CA SER A 383 -3.80 7.94 16.34
C SER A 383 -2.29 7.70 16.21
N ALA A 384 -1.48 8.15 17.18
CA ALA A 384 -0.06 7.84 17.23
C ALA A 384 0.26 6.46 17.84
N ALA A 385 -0.67 5.80 18.53
CA ALA A 385 -0.38 4.53 19.21
C ALA A 385 0.18 3.44 18.27
N ALA A 386 -0.19 3.46 16.99
CA ALA A 386 0.34 2.54 15.98
C ALA A 386 1.85 2.70 15.71
N LEU A 387 2.45 3.87 16.00
CA LEU A 387 3.90 4.09 15.90
C LEU A 387 4.68 3.42 17.04
N ALA A 388 4.02 2.98 18.12
CA ALA A 388 4.68 2.24 19.20
C ALA A 388 5.40 0.98 18.67
N VAL A 389 4.85 0.35 17.62
CA VAL A 389 5.47 -0.77 16.90
C VAL A 389 6.90 -0.49 16.45
N LEU A 390 7.23 0.74 16.02
CA LEU A 390 8.59 1.08 15.62
C LEU A 390 9.55 1.16 16.82
N PHE A 391 9.07 1.64 17.98
CA PHE A 391 9.84 1.62 19.23
C PHE A 391 10.01 0.19 19.75
N ASP A 392 8.96 -0.61 19.73
CA ASP A 392 8.97 -1.99 20.20
C ASP A 392 9.92 -2.85 19.31
N ASN A 393 9.89 -2.65 17.99
CA ASN A 393 10.83 -3.28 17.07
C ASN A 393 12.28 -2.80 17.28
N ALA A 394 12.49 -1.50 17.54
CA ALA A 394 13.83 -0.98 17.81
C ALA A 394 14.45 -1.62 19.07
N LEU A 395 13.65 -1.88 20.10
CA LEU A 395 14.07 -2.60 21.31
C LEU A 395 14.33 -4.09 21.06
N VAL A 396 13.47 -4.78 20.31
CA VAL A 396 13.57 -6.24 20.11
C VAL A 396 14.63 -6.63 19.07
N TYR A 397 14.78 -5.85 18.00
CA TYR A 397 15.62 -6.20 16.86
C TYR A 397 16.86 -5.31 16.70
N GLY A 398 16.98 -4.22 17.46
CA GLY A 398 18.01 -3.20 17.21
C GLY A 398 17.76 -2.44 15.90
N SER A 399 16.49 -2.25 15.51
CA SER A 399 16.07 -1.57 14.28
C SER A 399 16.15 -0.04 14.41
N MET A 400 17.33 0.47 14.74
CA MET A 400 17.74 1.83 14.46
C MET A 400 18.60 1.78 13.19
N ALA A 401 18.24 2.57 12.18
CA ALA A 401 18.95 2.66 10.91
C ALA A 401 20.27 3.43 11.06
#